data_AF-A0A6A0IE72-F1
#
_entry.id   AF-A0A6A0IE72-F1
#
_cell.length_a   1.000
_cell.length_b   1.000
_cell.length_c   1.000
_cell.angle_alpha   90.00
_cell.angle_beta   90.00
_cell.angle_gamma   90.00
#
_symmetry.space_group_name_H-M   'P 1'
#
loop_
_entity.id
_entity.type
_entity.pdbx_description
1 polymer ?
#
loop_
_entity_poly.entity_id
_entity_poly.type
_entity_poly.pdbx_seq_one_letter_code
_entity_poly.pdbx_strand_id
1 'polypeptide(L)'
;MRGIPALVRSLLVPAALVAAAPAASEEALWRLEAPGGMLLLEGAPGGRTTRVATIEKPLIATASWAVRGEVATRDVEGSGYLEMWSVFPDGARYFSRTLGDEGPMARLSGTAPRRPFVLPFFSKPGMVPERLEVNVVLPGTGRVELSGVVLLQLAPGEDPMAPEGAWLSAPAIGVAGGILGALLGCAGALAGLLASRGKARAAVLGLFAVLIGVGVLLVAVGAAALAAGQPGWLSGACLFAGLLSAVIPLATLPAVRRRFEEAELRRMRSLDPI
;
A
#
# COMPACT_ATOMS: atom_id res chain seq x y z
N MET A 1 18.18 46.23 -27.80
CA MET A 1 18.82 45.69 -26.59
C MET A 1 17.73 45.39 -25.56
N ARG A 2 17.67 44.12 -25.09
CA ARG A 2 17.19 43.60 -23.78
C ARG A 2 15.84 44.13 -23.24
N GLY A 3 14.82 43.35 -22.90
CA GLY A 3 14.64 41.89 -22.76
C GLY A 3 13.19 41.58 -22.31
N ILE A 4 12.77 40.33 -22.52
CA ILE A 4 11.51 39.69 -22.07
C ILE A 4 11.94 38.58 -21.08
N PRO A 5 11.16 38.05 -20.12
CA PRO A 5 10.10 38.57 -19.23
C PRO A 5 10.33 38.20 -17.74
N ALA A 6 9.58 38.79 -16.80
CA ALA A 6 9.39 38.21 -15.47
C ALA A 6 8.10 37.38 -15.46
N LEU A 7 8.25 36.12 -15.87
CA LEU A 7 7.27 35.04 -15.74
C LEU A 7 7.18 34.63 -14.25
N VAL A 8 5.96 34.29 -13.82
CA VAL A 8 5.65 33.34 -12.73
C VAL A 8 6.10 33.75 -11.34
N ARG A 9 5.30 34.61 -10.70
CA ARG A 9 5.14 34.60 -9.25
C ARG A 9 3.78 34.00 -8.93
N SER A 10 3.78 33.06 -7.99
CA SER A 10 2.59 32.50 -7.32
C SER A 10 1.76 31.48 -8.09
N LEU A 11 2.29 30.26 -8.19
CA LEU A 11 1.50 29.06 -7.93
C LEU A 11 2.18 28.29 -6.78
N LEU A 12 2.15 28.91 -5.59
CA LEU A 12 2.23 28.19 -4.33
C LEU A 12 0.87 27.50 -4.19
N VAL A 13 0.77 26.26 -4.69
CA VAL A 13 -0.31 25.35 -4.28
C VAL A 13 -0.03 25.08 -2.79
N PRO A 14 -0.93 25.46 -1.87
CA PRO A 14 -0.67 25.26 -0.45
C PRO A 14 -0.61 23.76 -0.18
N ALA A 15 0.47 23.34 0.50
CA ALA A 15 0.67 22.00 1.04
C ALA A 15 -0.25 21.73 2.25
N ALA A 16 -1.51 22.15 2.16
CA ALA A 16 -2.49 22.10 3.23
C ALA A 16 -3.85 21.76 2.65
N LEU A 17 -4.08 20.47 2.38
CA LEU A 17 -5.32 19.77 2.72
C LEU A 17 -5.20 18.26 2.46
N VAL A 18 -4.23 17.60 3.08
CA VAL A 18 -4.46 16.19 3.45
C VAL A 18 -5.01 16.29 4.85
N ALA A 19 -6.34 16.32 4.95
CA ALA A 19 -7.03 16.17 6.21
C ALA A 19 -6.42 14.95 6.90
N ALA A 20 -5.87 15.15 8.10
CA ALA A 20 -5.55 14.04 8.97
C ALA A 20 -6.78 13.15 9.00
N ALA A 21 -6.65 11.93 8.47
CA ALA A 21 -7.68 10.92 8.64
C ALA A 21 -7.96 10.88 10.15
N PRO A 22 -9.22 10.98 10.58
CA PRO A 22 -9.51 10.96 12.01
C PRO A 22 -8.88 9.68 12.54
N ALA A 23 -8.00 9.83 13.54
CA ALA A 23 -7.47 8.71 14.28
C ALA A 23 -8.64 7.78 14.58
N ALA A 24 -8.55 6.52 14.15
CA ALA A 24 -9.55 5.50 14.44
C ALA A 24 -9.89 5.64 15.92
N SER A 25 -11.09 6.12 16.20
CA SER A 25 -11.50 6.56 17.53
C SER A 25 -11.26 5.43 18.51
N GLU A 26 -10.49 5.69 19.58
CA GLU A 26 -10.16 4.75 20.65
C GLU A 26 -11.40 4.08 21.29
N GLU A 27 -12.61 4.57 21.01
CA GLU A 27 -13.87 4.17 21.65
C GLU A 27 -14.48 2.83 21.17
N ALA A 28 -13.86 2.09 20.24
CA ALA A 28 -14.44 0.83 19.75
C ALA A 28 -13.48 -0.37 19.71
N LEU A 29 -12.41 -0.35 20.52
CA LEU A 29 -11.50 -1.50 20.65
C LEU A 29 -12.04 -2.49 21.67
N TRP A 30 -12.89 -3.42 21.24
CA TRP A 30 -13.14 -4.63 22.02
C TRP A 30 -11.88 -5.49 21.98
N ARG A 31 -11.07 -5.44 23.05
CA ARG A 31 -10.11 -6.51 23.32
C ARG A 31 -10.90 -7.71 23.79
N LEU A 32 -10.85 -8.79 23.02
CA LEU A 32 -11.32 -10.09 23.50
C LEU A 32 -10.34 -10.53 24.60
N GLU A 33 -10.70 -10.29 25.87
CA GLU A 33 -9.96 -10.84 27.00
C GLU A 33 -10.22 -12.34 27.07
N ALA A 34 -9.40 -13.11 26.36
CA ALA A 34 -9.11 -14.47 26.79
C ALA A 34 -8.40 -14.37 28.15
N PRO A 35 -8.78 -15.14 29.18
CA PRO A 35 -8.07 -15.13 30.45
C PRO A 35 -6.60 -15.49 30.19
N GLY A 36 -5.70 -14.50 30.20
CA GLY A 36 -4.27 -14.68 29.95
C GLY A 36 -3.74 -14.40 28.53
N GLY A 37 -4.45 -13.65 27.67
CA GLY A 37 -3.88 -13.01 26.46
C GLY A 37 -3.37 -13.92 25.33
N MET A 38 -3.39 -15.23 25.52
CA MET A 38 -2.94 -16.25 24.59
C MET A 38 -3.89 -17.44 24.66
N LEU A 39 -4.57 -17.77 23.56
CA LEU A 39 -5.44 -18.94 23.48
C LEU A 39 -4.71 -20.06 22.74
N LEU A 40 -4.43 -21.15 23.47
CA LEU A 40 -3.80 -22.36 22.97
C LEU A 40 -4.88 -23.38 22.56
N LEU A 41 -4.81 -23.87 21.34
CA LEU A 41 -5.80 -24.80 20.78
C LEU A 41 -5.08 -26.02 20.22
N GLU A 42 -5.60 -27.20 20.55
CA GLU A 42 -5.07 -28.47 20.06
C GLU A 42 -6.10 -29.15 19.13
N GLY A 43 -5.63 -29.53 17.94
CA GLY A 43 -6.36 -30.34 16.98
C GLY A 43 -6.44 -31.80 17.43
N ALA A 44 -7.37 -32.54 16.83
CA ALA A 44 -7.60 -33.95 17.12
C ALA A 44 -7.56 -34.78 15.82
N PRO A 45 -7.20 -36.08 15.90
CA PRO A 45 -7.30 -36.98 14.75
C PRO A 45 -8.75 -37.01 14.24
N GLY A 46 -8.96 -36.62 12.97
CA GLY A 46 -10.29 -36.49 12.36
C GLY A 46 -10.78 -35.04 12.16
N GLY A 47 -9.99 -34.05 12.60
CA GLY A 47 -10.29 -32.64 12.43
C GLY A 47 -11.29 -32.10 13.45
N ARG A 48 -11.21 -30.80 13.71
CA ARG A 48 -11.98 -30.12 14.73
C ARG A 48 -12.21 -28.66 14.36
N THR A 49 -13.44 -28.20 14.54
CA THR A 49 -13.75 -26.78 14.63
C THR A 49 -13.86 -26.40 16.11
N THR A 50 -13.06 -25.44 16.55
CA THR A 50 -13.10 -24.93 17.93
C THR A 50 -13.52 -23.48 17.89
N ARG A 51 -14.63 -23.15 18.57
CA ARG A 51 -15.05 -21.76 18.77
C ARG A 51 -14.15 -21.12 19.83
N VAL A 52 -13.50 -20.02 19.45
CA VAL A 52 -12.49 -19.33 20.27
C VAL A 52 -13.04 -18.06 20.90
N ALA A 53 -14.01 -17.42 20.26
CA ALA A 53 -14.69 -16.25 20.79
C ALA A 53 -16.13 -16.18 20.29
N THR A 54 -17.00 -15.62 21.13
CA THR A 54 -18.35 -15.20 20.75
C THR A 54 -18.53 -13.77 21.21
N ILE A 55 -18.89 -12.87 20.29
CA ILE A 55 -19.21 -11.48 20.59
C ILE A 55 -20.70 -11.30 20.37
N GLU A 56 -21.45 -11.22 21.46
CA GLU A 56 -22.87 -10.91 21.44
C GLU A 56 -23.07 -9.40 21.31
N LYS A 57 -23.98 -9.00 20.43
CA LYS A 57 -24.34 -7.60 20.13
C LYS A 57 -23.09 -6.72 19.95
N PRO A 58 -22.23 -7.03 18.98
CA PRO A 58 -21.03 -6.24 18.73
C PRO A 58 -21.44 -4.80 18.41
N LEU A 59 -20.78 -3.81 19.02
CA LEU A 59 -20.99 -2.40 18.66
C LEU A 59 -20.32 -2.13 17.32
N ILE A 60 -20.94 -2.58 16.23
CA ILE A 60 -20.54 -2.32 14.84
C ILE A 60 -21.60 -1.40 14.24
N ALA A 61 -21.19 -0.20 13.84
CA ALA A 61 -22.05 0.79 13.19
C ALA A 61 -21.78 0.91 11.69
N THR A 62 -20.63 0.42 11.23
CA THR A 62 -20.21 0.47 9.82
C THR A 62 -20.62 -0.79 9.05
N ALA A 63 -20.67 -0.67 7.72
CA ALA A 63 -20.89 -1.81 6.84
C ALA A 63 -19.66 -2.73 6.68
N SER A 64 -18.51 -2.31 7.22
CA SER A 64 -17.23 -2.98 7.07
C SER A 64 -16.56 -3.14 8.41
N TRP A 65 -16.16 -4.37 8.76
CA TRP A 65 -15.48 -4.68 10.02
C TRP A 65 -14.46 -5.80 9.81
N ALA A 66 -13.55 -5.94 10.77
CA ALA A 66 -12.58 -7.03 10.77
C ALA A 66 -12.25 -7.50 12.18
N VAL A 67 -12.04 -8.80 12.33
CA VAL A 67 -11.32 -9.34 13.50
C VAL A 67 -9.85 -9.51 13.11
N ARG A 68 -8.95 -8.89 13.85
CA ARG A 68 -7.50 -9.01 13.64
C ARG A 68 -6.80 -9.53 14.89
N GLY A 69 -5.61 -10.04 14.72
CA GLY A 69 -4.72 -10.43 15.81
C GLY A 69 -3.48 -11.11 15.27
N GLU A 70 -2.79 -11.82 16.14
CA GLU A 70 -1.60 -12.61 15.81
C GLU A 70 -1.89 -14.10 15.98
N VAL A 71 -1.35 -14.91 15.06
CA VAL A 71 -1.46 -16.37 15.08
C VAL A 71 -0.08 -17.01 14.93
N ALA A 72 0.19 -18.06 15.72
CA ALA A 72 1.32 -18.96 15.52
C ALA A 72 0.83 -20.40 15.44
N THR A 73 1.54 -21.25 14.70
CA THR A 73 1.17 -22.67 14.54
C THR A 73 2.35 -23.58 14.86
N ARG A 74 2.04 -24.77 15.38
CA ARG A 74 3.01 -25.84 15.60
C ARG A 74 2.41 -27.16 15.15
N ASP A 75 3.11 -27.84 14.26
CA ASP A 75 2.81 -29.18 13.77
C ASP A 75 1.35 -29.34 13.29
N VAL A 76 0.81 -28.30 12.63
CA VAL A 76 -0.55 -28.34 12.06
C VAL A 76 -0.57 -29.23 10.83
N GLU A 77 -1.33 -30.31 10.91
CA GLU A 77 -1.56 -31.22 9.79
C GLU A 77 -2.63 -30.68 8.84
N GLY A 78 -2.34 -30.72 7.54
CA GLY A 78 -3.25 -30.27 6.50
C GLY A 78 -3.38 -28.74 6.42
N SER A 79 -4.47 -28.27 5.81
CA SER A 79 -4.77 -26.84 5.65
C SER A 79 -5.89 -26.42 6.60
N GLY A 80 -5.50 -25.97 7.79
CA GLY A 80 -6.40 -25.30 8.74
C GLY A 80 -6.65 -23.85 8.37
N TYR A 81 -7.63 -23.22 9.02
CA TYR A 81 -7.95 -21.81 8.81
C TYR A 81 -8.69 -21.22 10.01
N LEU A 82 -8.61 -19.90 10.14
CA LEU A 82 -9.49 -19.12 10.99
C LEU A 82 -10.78 -18.82 10.23
N GLU A 83 -11.88 -18.77 10.97
CA GLU A 83 -13.20 -18.47 10.43
C GLU A 83 -13.93 -17.49 11.35
N MET A 84 -14.62 -16.52 10.78
CA MET A 84 -15.57 -15.68 11.50
C MET A 84 -16.94 -15.83 10.87
N TRP A 85 -17.95 -16.17 11.66
CA TRP A 85 -19.35 -16.05 11.28
C TRP A 85 -19.92 -14.73 11.76
N SER A 86 -20.59 -14.02 10.85
CA SER A 86 -21.46 -12.89 11.13
C SER A 86 -22.91 -13.35 11.06
N VAL A 87 -23.62 -13.26 12.18
CA VAL A 87 -25.03 -13.64 12.32
C VAL A 87 -25.85 -12.37 12.40
N PHE A 88 -26.87 -12.26 11.55
CA PHE A 88 -27.70 -11.07 11.38
C PHE A 88 -29.08 -11.24 12.06
N PRO A 89 -29.82 -10.14 12.32
CA PRO A 89 -31.12 -10.19 13.01
C PRO A 89 -32.17 -11.10 12.35
N ASP A 90 -32.11 -11.24 11.02
CA ASP A 90 -32.98 -12.10 10.23
C ASP A 90 -32.58 -13.60 10.29
N GLY A 91 -31.55 -13.92 11.07
CA GLY A 91 -30.97 -15.25 11.18
C GLY A 91 -30.02 -15.62 10.05
N ALA A 92 -29.80 -14.72 9.08
CA ALA A 92 -28.83 -14.96 8.01
C ALA A 92 -27.41 -15.07 8.59
N ARG A 93 -26.60 -15.96 8.01
CA ARG A 93 -25.24 -16.23 8.46
C ARG A 93 -24.29 -16.17 7.28
N TYR A 94 -23.24 -15.38 7.43
CA TYR A 94 -22.19 -15.21 6.44
C TYR A 94 -20.83 -15.37 7.10
N PHE A 95 -19.81 -15.79 6.35
CA PHE A 95 -18.50 -16.07 6.92
C PHE A 95 -17.36 -15.37 6.20
N SER A 96 -16.25 -15.24 6.91
CA SER A 96 -14.92 -14.89 6.39
C SER A 96 -13.92 -15.96 6.84
N ARG A 97 -12.95 -16.31 5.98
CA ARG A 97 -11.97 -17.37 6.26
C ARG A 97 -10.58 -17.01 5.75
N THR A 98 -9.55 -17.45 6.48
CA THR A 98 -8.14 -17.31 6.06
C THR A 98 -7.71 -18.48 5.16
N LEU A 99 -8.00 -18.40 3.86
CA LEU A 99 -7.69 -19.47 2.88
C LEU A 99 -6.55 -19.13 1.91
N GLY A 100 -5.92 -17.98 2.07
CA GLY A 100 -4.82 -17.54 1.22
C GLY A 100 -3.58 -18.44 1.33
N ASP A 101 -2.67 -18.29 0.38
CA ASP A 101 -1.36 -18.95 0.44
C ASP A 101 -0.37 -18.15 1.30
N GLU A 102 -0.49 -16.82 1.29
CA GLU A 102 0.40 -15.90 2.01
C GLU A 102 -0.34 -14.70 2.63
N GLY A 103 0.38 -13.95 3.46
CA GLY A 103 -0.13 -12.75 4.14
C GLY A 103 -1.09 -13.01 5.31
N PRO A 104 -1.77 -11.96 5.81
CA PRO A 104 -2.68 -12.04 6.95
C PRO A 104 -3.89 -12.97 6.75
N MET A 105 -4.27 -13.27 5.50
CA MET A 105 -5.33 -14.23 5.20
C MET A 105 -4.81 -15.63 4.87
N ALA A 106 -3.52 -15.91 5.07
CA ALA A 106 -2.95 -17.23 4.80
C ALA A 106 -3.60 -18.33 5.66
N ARG A 107 -3.68 -19.52 5.09
CA ARG A 107 -4.07 -20.75 5.80
C ARG A 107 -3.10 -21.09 6.94
N LEU A 108 -3.57 -21.94 7.85
CA LEU A 108 -2.77 -22.50 8.95
C LEU A 108 -2.24 -23.86 8.51
N SER A 109 -0.92 -24.03 8.48
CA SER A 109 -0.28 -25.29 8.07
C SER A 109 1.11 -25.39 8.68
N GLY A 110 1.49 -26.61 9.08
CA GLY A 110 2.79 -26.91 9.66
C GLY A 110 3.14 -26.07 10.88
N THR A 111 4.43 -25.81 11.04
CA THR A 111 4.98 -24.94 12.09
C THR A 111 5.35 -23.60 11.48
N ALA A 112 4.74 -22.53 11.98
CA ALA A 112 4.95 -21.17 11.51
C ALA A 112 5.16 -20.22 12.69
N PRO A 113 6.09 -19.24 12.56
CA PRO A 113 6.26 -18.20 13.57
C PRO A 113 5.00 -17.34 13.68
N ARG A 114 4.95 -16.54 14.74
CA ARG A 114 3.85 -15.59 14.97
C ARG A 114 3.74 -14.62 13.80
N ARG A 115 2.53 -14.47 13.27
CA ARG A 115 2.20 -13.58 12.16
C ARG A 115 0.83 -12.94 12.35
N PRO A 116 0.57 -11.79 11.73
CA PRO A 116 -0.76 -11.20 11.74
C PRO A 116 -1.77 -12.09 11.03
N PHE A 117 -3.02 -12.01 11.46
CA PHE A 117 -4.17 -12.50 10.73
C PHE A 117 -5.29 -11.46 10.65
N VAL A 118 -6.15 -11.61 9.66
CA VAL A 118 -7.36 -10.78 9.54
C VAL A 118 -8.53 -11.59 8.98
N LEU A 119 -9.71 -11.37 9.56
CA LEU A 119 -11.01 -11.88 9.12
C LEU A 119 -11.90 -10.69 8.76
N PRO A 120 -11.77 -10.13 7.55
CA PRO A 120 -12.55 -8.97 7.13
C PRO A 120 -13.96 -9.39 6.71
N PHE A 121 -14.91 -8.49 6.87
CA PHE A 121 -16.27 -8.65 6.37
C PHE A 121 -16.80 -7.32 5.81
N PHE A 122 -17.44 -7.41 4.65
CA PHE A 122 -18.04 -6.29 3.95
C PHE A 122 -19.50 -6.62 3.68
N SER A 123 -20.39 -5.83 4.28
CA SER A 123 -21.83 -5.96 4.15
C SER A 123 -22.41 -4.82 3.31
N LYS A 124 -23.72 -4.88 3.04
CA LYS A 124 -24.45 -3.74 2.50
C LYS A 124 -24.62 -2.67 3.59
N PRO A 125 -24.65 -1.37 3.24
CA PRO A 125 -24.96 -0.31 4.20
C PRO A 125 -26.23 -0.61 5.01
N GLY A 126 -26.13 -0.46 6.33
CA GLY A 126 -27.24 -0.75 7.27
C GLY A 126 -27.41 -2.21 7.68
N MET A 127 -26.60 -3.14 7.14
CA MET A 127 -26.64 -4.56 7.51
C MET A 127 -25.55 -4.87 8.54
N VAL A 128 -25.89 -4.81 9.82
CA VAL A 128 -24.95 -5.05 10.94
C VAL A 128 -25.26 -6.38 11.65
N PRO A 129 -24.24 -7.11 12.14
CA PRO A 129 -24.43 -8.40 12.77
C PRO A 129 -24.89 -8.24 14.23
N GLU A 130 -25.72 -9.16 14.71
CA GLU A 130 -26.06 -9.26 16.14
C GLU A 130 -25.10 -10.16 16.90
N ARG A 131 -24.38 -11.05 16.21
CA ARG A 131 -23.40 -11.93 16.83
C ARG A 131 -22.25 -12.23 15.89
N LEU A 132 -21.03 -12.20 16.44
CA LEU A 132 -19.84 -12.73 15.79
C LEU A 132 -19.38 -14.00 16.49
N GLU A 133 -19.06 -15.03 15.71
CA GLU A 133 -18.45 -16.26 16.22
C GLU A 133 -17.10 -16.44 15.51
N VAL A 134 -16.01 -16.45 16.27
CA VAL A 134 -14.67 -16.70 15.74
C VAL A 134 -14.29 -18.14 16.05
N ASN A 135 -13.83 -18.86 15.04
CA ASN A 135 -13.47 -20.26 15.11
C ASN A 135 -12.06 -20.49 14.56
N VAL A 136 -11.42 -21.54 15.05
CA VAL A 136 -10.26 -22.18 14.42
C VAL A 136 -10.69 -23.54 13.91
N VAL A 137 -10.44 -23.79 12.63
CA VAL A 137 -10.75 -25.06 11.97
C VAL A 137 -9.43 -25.75 11.63
N LEU A 138 -9.22 -26.93 12.21
CA LEU A 138 -8.06 -27.79 11.93
C LEU A 138 -8.55 -29.11 11.32
N PRO A 139 -8.01 -29.56 10.18
CA PRO A 139 -8.42 -30.83 9.57
C PRO A 139 -7.74 -32.05 10.22
N GLY A 140 -6.69 -31.85 11.02
CA GLY A 140 -5.97 -32.90 11.73
C GLY A 140 -5.43 -32.42 13.07
N THR A 141 -4.31 -33.01 13.50
CA THR A 141 -3.64 -32.60 14.73
C THR A 141 -2.84 -31.32 14.54
N GLY A 142 -2.37 -30.75 15.66
CA GLY A 142 -1.54 -29.56 15.67
C GLY A 142 -2.01 -28.52 16.66
N ARG A 143 -1.22 -27.46 16.80
CA ARG A 143 -1.41 -26.45 17.82
C ARG A 143 -1.48 -25.06 17.20
N VAL A 144 -2.47 -24.29 17.64
CA VAL A 144 -2.67 -22.90 17.22
C VAL A 144 -2.68 -22.00 18.44
N GLU A 145 -1.88 -20.95 18.39
CA GLU A 145 -1.81 -19.91 19.41
C GLU A 145 -2.34 -18.60 18.84
N LEU A 146 -3.39 -18.05 19.46
CA LEU A 146 -3.94 -16.74 19.12
C LEU A 146 -3.60 -15.72 20.19
N SER A 147 -3.23 -14.51 19.79
CA SER A 147 -2.93 -13.41 20.71
C SER A 147 -3.32 -12.06 20.14
N GLY A 148 -3.57 -11.07 21.00
CA GLY A 148 -3.87 -9.69 20.57
C GLY A 148 -5.13 -9.55 19.72
N VAL A 149 -6.14 -10.42 19.93
CA VAL A 149 -7.34 -10.42 19.10
C VAL A 149 -8.22 -9.21 19.41
N VAL A 150 -8.52 -8.40 18.39
CA VAL A 150 -9.37 -7.22 18.49
C VAL A 150 -10.37 -7.15 17.35
N LEU A 151 -11.55 -6.59 17.65
CA LEU A 151 -12.56 -6.23 16.66
C LEU A 151 -12.34 -4.78 16.21
N LEU A 152 -12.36 -4.54 14.91
CA LEU A 152 -12.24 -3.23 14.28
C LEU A 152 -13.47 -2.90 13.43
N GLN A 153 -13.86 -1.63 13.45
CA GLN A 153 -14.73 -1.05 12.43
C GLN A 153 -13.87 -0.36 11.38
N LEU A 154 -14.19 -0.56 10.11
CA LEU A 154 -13.44 -0.03 8.98
C LEU A 154 -14.21 1.12 8.34
N ALA A 155 -13.52 2.20 8.02
CA ALA A 155 -14.06 3.27 7.19
C ALA A 155 -14.28 2.77 5.75
N PRO A 156 -15.15 3.42 4.96
CA PRO A 156 -15.32 3.08 3.55
C PRO A 156 -13.99 3.15 2.79
N GLY A 157 -13.57 2.02 2.20
CA GLY A 157 -12.32 1.93 1.43
C GLY A 157 -11.05 1.76 2.26
N GLU A 158 -11.17 1.62 3.59
CA GLU A 158 -10.03 1.25 4.44
C GLU A 158 -9.63 -0.20 4.19
N ASP A 159 -8.33 -0.44 4.05
CA ASP A 159 -7.77 -1.77 3.83
C ASP A 159 -7.59 -2.48 5.18
N PRO A 160 -8.37 -3.55 5.47
CA PRO A 160 -8.23 -4.29 6.73
C PRO A 160 -6.89 -5.01 6.86
N MET A 161 -6.15 -5.17 5.76
CA MET A 161 -4.84 -5.82 5.73
C MET A 161 -3.70 -4.81 5.88
N ALA A 162 -3.99 -3.51 5.98
CA ALA A 162 -2.96 -2.49 6.13
C ALA A 162 -2.19 -2.67 7.45
N PRO A 163 -0.86 -2.49 7.44
CA PRO A 163 -0.07 -2.49 8.66
C PRO A 163 -0.53 -1.36 9.60
N GLU A 164 -0.53 -1.62 10.90
CA GLU A 164 -0.78 -0.57 11.91
C GLU A 164 0.23 0.58 11.74
N GLY A 165 -0.27 1.82 11.72
CA GLY A 165 0.57 3.02 11.58
C GLY A 165 0.97 3.38 10.14
N ALA A 166 0.38 2.74 9.13
CA ALA A 166 0.54 3.17 7.74
C ALA A 166 -0.09 4.56 7.52
N TRP A 167 0.73 5.61 7.54
CA TRP A 167 0.30 7.00 7.35
C TRP A 167 -0.07 7.36 5.90
N LEU A 168 0.25 6.48 4.94
CA LEU A 168 -0.12 6.59 3.53
C LEU A 168 -0.89 5.34 3.11
N SER A 169 -2.15 5.51 2.70
CA SER A 169 -2.98 4.41 2.20
C SER A 169 -2.58 4.00 0.78
N ALA A 170 -2.73 2.71 0.45
CA ALA A 170 -2.42 2.19 -0.89
C ALA A 170 -3.14 2.96 -2.03
N PRO A 171 -4.43 3.36 -1.89
CA PRO A 171 -5.09 4.19 -2.91
C PRO A 171 -4.46 5.58 -3.09
N ALA A 172 -4.04 6.23 -1.99
CA ALA A 172 -3.43 7.55 -2.05
C ALA A 172 -2.11 7.53 -2.83
N ILE A 173 -1.34 6.46 -2.68
CA ILE A 173 -0.08 6.27 -3.42
C ILE A 173 -0.34 5.97 -4.90
N GLY A 174 -1.38 5.20 -5.21
CA GLY A 174 -1.80 4.98 -6.60
C GLY A 174 -2.14 6.28 -7.31
N VAL A 175 -2.93 7.16 -6.66
CA VAL A 175 -3.29 8.47 -7.21
C VAL A 175 -2.06 9.38 -7.33
N ALA A 176 -1.25 9.48 -6.28
CA ALA A 176 -0.04 10.29 -6.28
C ALA A 176 0.95 9.83 -7.37
N GLY A 177 1.15 8.52 -7.49
CA GLY A 177 1.99 7.91 -8.53
C GLY A 177 1.45 8.16 -9.92
N GLY A 178 0.12 8.09 -10.12
CA GLY A 178 -0.53 8.39 -11.40
C GLY A 178 -0.35 9.85 -11.82
N ILE A 179 -0.57 10.80 -10.90
CA ILE A 179 -0.37 12.25 -11.15
C ILE A 179 1.09 12.52 -11.49
N LEU A 180 2.01 11.99 -10.68
CA LEU A 180 3.45 12.18 -10.89
C LEU A 180 3.89 11.60 -12.24
N GLY A 181 3.44 10.38 -12.56
CA GLY A 181 3.74 9.73 -13.83
C GLY A 181 3.23 10.52 -15.04
N ALA A 182 2.01 11.07 -14.96
CA ALA A 182 1.45 11.92 -16.02
C ALA A 182 2.27 13.22 -16.21
N LEU A 183 2.63 13.90 -15.12
CA LEU A 183 3.46 15.11 -15.17
C LEU A 183 4.84 14.83 -15.77
N LEU A 184 5.47 13.72 -15.38
CA LEU A 184 6.76 13.29 -15.93
C LEU A 184 6.65 12.95 -17.43
N GLY A 185 5.58 12.26 -17.84
CA GLY A 185 5.31 11.96 -19.24
C GLY A 185 5.14 13.23 -20.08
N CYS A 186 4.35 14.19 -19.60
CA CYS A 186 4.18 15.49 -20.25
C CYS A 186 5.48 16.28 -20.33
N ALA A 187 6.28 16.30 -19.26
CA ALA A 187 7.57 16.97 -19.23
C ALA A 187 8.57 16.34 -20.22
N GLY A 188 8.61 15.01 -20.30
CA GLY A 188 9.42 14.27 -21.27
C GLY A 188 9.00 14.55 -22.72
N ALA A 189 7.69 14.57 -23.00
CA ALA A 189 7.16 14.92 -24.32
C ALA A 189 7.53 16.37 -24.73
N LEU A 190 7.38 17.33 -23.81
CA LEU A 190 7.75 18.72 -24.05
C LEU A 190 9.26 18.87 -24.26
N ALA A 191 10.08 18.19 -23.47
CA ALA A 191 11.54 18.18 -23.64
C ALA A 191 11.94 17.61 -25.01
N GLY A 192 11.30 16.54 -25.46
CA GLY A 192 11.49 15.98 -26.81
C GLY A 192 11.12 16.97 -27.92
N LEU A 193 10.01 17.69 -27.77
CA LEU A 193 9.54 18.70 -28.72
C LEU A 193 10.46 19.94 -28.76
N LEU A 194 11.00 20.36 -27.62
CA LEU A 194 11.94 21.49 -27.53
C LEU A 194 13.31 21.12 -28.10
N ALA A 195 13.77 19.89 -27.84
CA ALA A 195 15.01 19.36 -28.40
C ALA A 195 14.96 19.26 -29.92
N SER A 196 13.83 18.83 -30.51
CA SER A 196 13.68 18.78 -31.98
C SER A 196 13.70 20.17 -32.63
N ARG A 197 13.32 21.20 -31.90
CA ARG A 197 13.35 22.60 -32.35
C ARG A 197 14.68 23.31 -32.07
N GLY A 198 15.64 22.66 -31.42
CA GLY A 198 16.92 23.26 -31.05
C GLY A 198 16.81 24.44 -30.06
N LYS A 199 15.69 24.56 -29.34
CA LYS A 199 15.43 25.65 -28.38
C LYS A 199 15.57 25.14 -26.95
N ALA A 200 15.91 26.04 -26.03
CA ALA A 200 15.90 25.80 -24.58
C ALA A 200 16.83 24.67 -24.07
N ARG A 201 18.02 24.51 -24.67
CA ARG A 201 19.05 23.52 -24.27
C ARG A 201 19.29 23.47 -22.75
N ALA A 202 19.49 24.61 -22.12
CA ALA A 202 19.74 24.70 -20.68
C ALA A 202 18.55 24.20 -19.84
N ALA A 203 17.31 24.51 -20.25
CA ALA A 203 16.12 24.07 -19.53
C ALA A 203 15.91 22.55 -19.66
N VAL A 204 16.11 21.99 -20.85
CA VAL A 204 15.98 20.53 -21.08
C VAL A 204 17.05 19.76 -20.31
N LEU A 205 18.31 20.20 -20.36
CA LEU A 205 19.38 19.55 -19.60
C LEU A 205 19.21 19.73 -18.08
N GLY A 206 18.73 20.90 -17.64
CA GLY A 206 18.38 21.15 -16.24
C GLY A 206 17.27 20.22 -15.74
N LEU A 207 16.22 20.03 -16.55
CA LEU A 207 15.14 19.08 -16.24
C LEU A 207 15.67 17.65 -16.10
N PHE A 208 16.53 17.20 -17.03
CA PHE A 208 17.14 15.87 -16.95
C PHE A 208 17.98 15.72 -15.67
N ALA A 209 18.76 16.74 -15.29
CA ALA A 209 19.54 16.71 -14.06
C ALA A 209 18.64 16.63 -12.80
N VAL A 210 17.53 17.38 -12.78
CA VAL A 210 16.54 17.30 -11.69
C VAL A 210 15.92 15.91 -11.61
N LEU A 211 15.51 15.33 -12.74
CA LEU A 211 14.93 13.98 -12.79
C LEU A 211 15.89 12.89 -12.30
N ILE A 212 17.17 13.01 -12.67
CA ILE A 212 18.22 12.12 -12.16
C ILE A 212 18.39 12.30 -10.64
N GLY A 213 18.47 13.55 -10.16
CA GLY A 213 18.59 13.82 -8.73
C GLY A 213 17.42 13.29 -7.89
N VAL A 214 16.19 13.52 -8.36
CA VAL A 214 14.97 12.96 -7.74
C VAL A 214 14.97 11.44 -7.80
N GLY A 215 15.40 10.84 -8.93
CA GLY A 215 15.50 9.40 -9.08
C GLY A 215 16.46 8.77 -8.08
N VAL A 216 17.66 9.34 -7.93
CA VAL A 216 18.67 8.90 -6.95
C VAL A 216 18.13 9.03 -5.52
N LEU A 217 17.45 10.13 -5.20
CA LEU A 217 16.85 10.33 -3.88
C LEU A 217 15.78 9.26 -3.59
N LEU A 218 14.91 8.96 -4.55
CA LEU A 218 13.87 7.92 -4.40
C LEU A 218 14.47 6.53 -4.22
N VAL A 219 15.55 6.20 -4.93
CA VAL A 219 16.28 4.94 -4.70
C VAL A 219 16.84 4.88 -3.29
N ALA A 220 17.43 5.97 -2.79
CA ALA A 220 17.95 6.04 -1.42
C ALA A 220 16.84 5.85 -0.38
N VAL A 221 15.69 6.51 -0.56
CA VAL A 221 14.52 6.34 0.32
C VAL A 221 13.98 4.92 0.26
N GLY A 222 13.84 4.33 -0.92
CA GLY A 222 13.38 2.95 -1.08
C GLY A 222 14.30 1.93 -0.42
N ALA A 223 15.62 2.12 -0.53
CA ALA A 223 16.61 1.28 0.14
C ALA A 223 16.56 1.42 1.67
N ALA A 224 16.41 2.66 2.18
CA ALA A 224 16.25 2.91 3.61
C ALA A 224 14.95 2.29 4.15
N ALA A 225 13.84 2.40 3.41
CA ALA A 225 12.56 1.77 3.76
C ALA A 225 12.68 0.25 3.82
N LEU A 226 13.37 -0.36 2.86
CA LEU A 226 13.63 -1.80 2.86
C LEU A 226 14.45 -2.23 4.08
N ALA A 227 15.50 -1.48 4.42
CA ALA A 227 16.34 -1.74 5.60
C ALA A 227 15.58 -1.57 6.93
N ALA A 228 14.61 -0.66 6.98
CA ALA A 228 13.76 -0.41 8.14
C ALA A 228 12.57 -1.37 8.28
N GLY A 229 12.49 -2.42 7.44
CA GLY A 229 11.40 -3.40 7.48
C GLY A 229 10.03 -2.83 7.09
N GLN A 230 10.01 -1.73 6.33
CA GLN A 230 8.77 -1.14 5.85
C GLN A 230 8.08 -2.06 4.83
N PRO A 231 6.76 -1.92 4.62
CA PRO A 231 6.00 -2.77 3.72
C PRO A 231 6.63 -2.86 2.32
N GLY A 232 6.73 -4.08 1.78
CA GLY A 232 7.46 -4.34 0.52
C GLY A 232 6.94 -3.55 -0.69
N TRP A 233 5.66 -3.17 -0.68
CA TRP A 233 5.09 -2.32 -1.74
C TRP A 233 5.63 -0.89 -1.70
N LEU A 234 5.98 -0.33 -0.52
CA LEU A 234 6.49 1.04 -0.38
C LEU A 234 7.93 1.10 -0.88
N SER A 235 8.78 0.20 -0.38
CA SER A 235 10.17 0.08 -0.82
C SER A 235 10.25 -0.24 -2.31
N GLY A 236 9.43 -1.17 -2.79
CA GLY A 236 9.33 -1.52 -4.22
C GLY A 236 8.93 -0.35 -5.10
N ALA A 237 7.91 0.42 -4.72
CA ALA A 237 7.46 1.58 -5.48
C ALA A 237 8.54 2.68 -5.57
N CYS A 238 9.18 3.01 -4.44
CA CYS A 238 10.26 4.00 -4.40
C CYS A 238 11.48 3.58 -5.23
N LEU A 239 11.91 2.31 -5.10
CA LEU A 239 13.04 1.78 -5.87
C LEU A 239 12.77 1.78 -7.36
N PHE A 240 11.61 1.29 -7.79
CA PHE A 240 11.26 1.21 -9.20
C PHE A 240 11.10 2.60 -9.84
N ALA A 241 10.35 3.49 -9.18
CA ALA A 241 10.17 4.87 -9.67
C ALA A 241 11.51 5.63 -9.71
N GLY A 242 12.32 5.48 -8.66
CA GLY A 242 13.64 6.10 -8.58
C GLY A 242 14.58 5.61 -9.68
N LEU A 243 14.61 4.29 -9.91
CA LEU A 243 15.44 3.69 -10.95
C LEU A 243 15.04 4.19 -12.34
N LEU A 244 13.74 4.15 -12.68
CA LEU A 244 13.27 4.63 -13.98
C LEU A 244 13.57 6.12 -14.19
N SER A 245 13.32 6.95 -13.18
CA SER A 245 13.57 8.39 -13.23
C SER A 245 15.06 8.75 -13.39
N ALA A 246 15.98 7.92 -12.89
CA ALA A 246 17.41 8.14 -13.07
C ALA A 246 17.94 7.55 -14.37
N VAL A 247 17.57 6.30 -14.69
CA VAL A 247 18.15 5.55 -15.81
C VAL A 247 17.68 6.09 -17.16
N ILE A 248 16.39 6.43 -17.31
CA ILE A 248 15.86 6.86 -18.61
C ILE A 248 16.50 8.18 -19.07
N PRO A 249 16.55 9.26 -18.25
CA PRO A 249 17.23 10.49 -18.64
C PRO A 249 18.72 10.28 -18.86
N LEU A 250 19.39 9.46 -18.02
CA LEU A 250 20.82 9.18 -18.16
C LEU A 250 21.14 8.48 -19.49
N ALA A 251 20.32 7.49 -19.87
CA ALA A 251 20.48 6.74 -21.12
C ALA A 251 20.19 7.60 -22.37
N THR A 252 19.26 8.55 -22.27
CA THR A 252 18.85 9.41 -23.40
C THR A 252 19.65 10.71 -23.49
N LEU A 253 20.38 11.10 -22.43
CA LEU A 253 21.19 12.33 -22.37
C LEU A 253 22.18 12.48 -23.54
N PRO A 254 22.93 11.45 -23.96
CA PRO A 254 23.88 11.58 -25.07
C PRO A 254 23.18 11.91 -26.39
N ALA A 255 22.04 11.27 -26.67
CA ALA A 255 21.26 11.50 -27.88
C ALA A 255 20.67 12.92 -27.90
N VAL A 256 20.17 13.40 -26.77
CA VAL A 256 19.65 14.77 -26.64
C VAL A 256 20.76 15.80 -26.85
N ARG A 257 21.95 15.60 -26.28
CA ARG A 257 23.11 16.50 -26.47
C ARG A 257 23.50 16.60 -27.94
N ARG A 258 23.61 15.46 -28.65
CA ARG A 258 23.91 15.42 -30.09
C ARG A 258 22.91 16.21 -30.93
N ARG A 259 21.61 16.09 -30.64
CA ARG A 259 20.57 16.84 -31.37
C ARG A 259 20.69 18.35 -31.21
N PHE A 260 21.06 18.83 -30.01
CA PHE A 260 21.31 20.25 -29.80
C PHE A 260 22.57 20.73 -30.54
N GLU A 261 23.64 19.93 -30.56
CA GLU A 261 24.86 20.25 -31.31
C GLU A 261 24.58 20.34 -32.82
N GLU A 262 23.81 19.39 -33.39
CA GLU A 262 23.40 19.43 -34.80
C GLU A 262 22.51 20.65 -35.14
N ALA A 263 21.65 21.07 -34.21
CA ALA A 263 20.85 22.28 -34.39
C ALA A 263 21.72 23.55 -34.37
N GLU A 264 22.73 23.58 -33.51
CA GLU A 264 23.69 24.69 -33.38
C GLU A 264 24.58 24.80 -34.63
N LEU A 265 25.08 23.67 -35.15
CA LEU A 265 25.85 23.61 -36.40
C LEU A 265 25.04 24.07 -37.62
N ARG A 266 23.75 23.69 -37.71
CA ARG A 266 22.86 24.16 -38.79
C ARG A 266 22.66 25.68 -38.74
N ARG A 267 22.61 26.25 -37.53
CA ARG A 267 22.48 27.69 -37.33
C ARG A 267 23.74 28.45 -37.76
N MET A 268 24.92 27.90 -37.45
CA MET A 268 26.20 28.48 -37.86
C MET A 268 26.34 28.48 -39.39
N ARG A 269 26.03 27.36 -40.06
CA ARG A 269 26.08 27.27 -41.53
C ARG A 269 25.17 28.25 -42.27
N SER A 270 24.07 28.68 -41.65
CA SER A 270 23.18 29.70 -42.24
C SER A 270 23.65 31.14 -42.06
N LEU A 271 24.67 31.37 -41.23
CA LEU A 271 25.18 32.72 -40.91
C LEU A 271 26.47 33.07 -41.65
N ASP A 272 27.15 32.10 -42.27
CA ASP A 272 28.28 32.36 -43.15
C ASP A 272 27.75 32.91 -44.49
N PRO A 273 28.04 34.18 -44.86
CA PRO A 273 27.78 34.68 -46.19
C PRO A 273 28.77 34.02 -47.15
N ILE A 274 28.25 33.53 -48.27
CA ILE A 274 29.04 32.98 -49.40
C ILE A 274 29.97 34.05 -49.96
#